data_AF-A0A3Q3FC11-F1
#
_entry.id   AF-A0A3Q3FC11-F1
#
_cell.length_a   1.000
_cell.length_b   1.000
_cell.length_c   1.000
_cell.angle_alpha   90.00
_cell.angle_beta   90.00
_cell.angle_gamma   90.00
#
_symmetry.space_group_name_H-M   'P 1'
#
loop_
_entity.id
_entity.type
_entity.pdbx_description
1 polymer ?
#
loop_
_entity_poly.entity_id
_entity_poly.type
_entity_poly.pdbx_seq_one_letter_code
_entity_poly.pdbx_strand_id
1 'polypeptide(L)' 'ESRLSIGPKSPKGPAASPPSPVSATRVAGRYLTHQRGLPALPVPPLQQTCERYLAALEPLVEAEELTQTRELTMIDK' A
#
# COMPACT_ATOMS: atom_id res chain seq x y z
N GLU A 1 -31.06 23.29 54.51
CA GLU A 1 -30.05 24.33 54.26
C GLU A 1 -28.82 23.67 53.65
N SER A 2 -28.28 24.27 52.59
CA SER A 2 -26.98 23.97 51.97
C SER A 2 -26.92 22.77 51.01
N ARG A 3 -26.54 22.88 49.74
CA ARG A 3 -26.42 23.98 48.78
C ARG A 3 -26.32 23.30 47.40
N LEU A 4 -27.23 23.63 46.49
CA LEU A 4 -27.22 23.19 45.10
C LEU A 4 -25.98 23.77 44.40
N SER A 5 -24.98 22.94 44.12
CA SER A 5 -23.81 23.36 43.33
C SER A 5 -24.15 23.30 41.84
N ILE A 6 -24.67 24.43 41.33
CA ILE A 6 -24.78 24.73 39.91
C ILE A 6 -23.37 24.96 39.33
N GLY A 7 -22.87 23.98 38.57
CA GLY A 7 -21.66 24.12 37.77
C GLY A 7 -21.87 25.09 36.60
N PRO A 8 -20.84 25.87 36.20
CA PRO A 8 -20.97 26.87 35.15
C PRO A 8 -21.11 26.26 33.76
N LYS A 9 -21.83 27.00 32.93
CA LYS A 9 -22.29 26.68 31.57
C LYS A 9 -21.25 27.12 30.51
N SER A 10 -20.83 26.16 29.67
CA SER A 10 -20.27 26.29 28.30
C SER A 10 -18.92 27.05 28.09
N PRO A 11 -18.10 26.59 27.12
CA PRO A 11 -18.14 27.28 25.84
C PRO A 11 -18.30 26.33 24.64
N LYS A 12 -19.16 26.77 23.71
CA LYS A 12 -19.38 26.19 22.39
C LYS A 12 -18.21 26.63 21.49
N GLY A 13 -17.45 25.68 20.95
CA GLY A 13 -16.38 25.89 19.98
C GLY A 13 -16.36 24.77 18.93
N PRO A 14 -15.70 25.00 17.79
CA PRO A 14 -16.31 25.52 16.56
C PRO A 14 -17.03 24.42 15.77
N ALA A 15 -17.94 24.86 14.89
CA ALA A 15 -18.63 24.04 13.92
C ALA A 15 -17.65 23.06 13.25
N ALA A 16 -17.96 21.77 13.32
CA ALA A 16 -17.23 20.75 12.60
C ALA A 16 -17.41 21.01 11.10
N SER A 17 -16.38 21.58 10.47
CA SER A 17 -16.18 21.48 9.04
C SER A 17 -16.23 19.99 8.67
N PRO A 18 -16.88 19.60 7.55
CA PRO A 18 -16.82 18.23 7.08
C PRO A 18 -15.35 17.83 6.95
N PRO A 19 -14.97 16.60 7.37
CA PRO A 19 -13.59 16.16 7.23
C PRO A 19 -13.20 16.31 5.77
N SER A 20 -12.11 17.05 5.51
CA SER A 20 -11.50 17.00 4.18
C SER A 20 -11.27 15.52 3.84
N PRO A 21 -11.48 15.09 2.59
CA PRO A 21 -11.45 13.68 2.19
C PRO A 21 -10.10 12.97 2.41
N VAL A 22 -9.13 13.65 3.02
CA VAL A 22 -7.76 13.21 3.27
C VAL A 22 -7.39 13.12 4.75
N SER A 23 -8.32 13.38 5.67
CA SER A 23 -8.09 13.09 7.09
C SER A 23 -8.89 11.87 7.52
N ALA A 24 -8.49 10.72 7.00
CA ALA A 24 -8.88 9.44 7.56
C ALA A 24 -8.45 9.43 9.04
N THR A 25 -9.40 9.70 9.94
CA THR A 25 -9.20 9.53 11.37
C THR A 25 -8.57 8.15 11.59
N ARG A 26 -7.35 8.12 12.10
CA ARG A 26 -6.59 6.90 12.38
C ARG A 26 -7.27 6.16 13.52
N VAL A 27 -8.36 5.45 13.24
CA VAL A 27 -8.97 4.54 14.20
C VAL A 27 -8.00 3.35 14.34
N ALA A 28 -7.26 3.35 15.44
CA ALA A 28 -6.40 2.23 15.81
C ALA A 28 -7.20 0.92 15.73
N GLY A 29 -6.69 -0.06 14.99
CA GLY A 29 -7.32 -1.38 14.85
C GLY A 29 -8.13 -1.61 13.57
N ARG A 30 -8.83 -0.61 13.01
CA ARG A 30 -9.70 -0.82 11.82
C ARG A 30 -8.93 -1.07 10.50
N TYR A 31 -7.68 -0.64 10.41
CA TYR A 31 -6.83 -0.86 9.23
C TYR A 31 -6.21 -2.26 9.18
N LEU A 32 -6.14 -2.95 10.32
CA LEU A 32 -5.45 -4.25 10.42
C LEU A 32 -6.41 -5.45 10.47
N THR A 33 -7.72 -5.22 10.59
CA THR A 33 -8.74 -6.27 10.66
C THR A 33 -8.71 -7.20 9.46
N HIS A 34 -8.39 -6.68 8.27
CA HIS A 34 -8.35 -7.45 7.02
C HIS A 34 -6.99 -8.10 6.75
N GLN A 35 -5.93 -7.75 7.50
CA GLN A 35 -4.57 -8.26 7.25
C GLN A 35 -4.49 -9.79 7.39
N ARG A 36 -5.29 -10.39 8.27
CA ARG A 36 -5.34 -11.85 8.44
C ARG A 36 -6.13 -12.58 7.35
N GLY A 37 -6.91 -11.86 6.55
CA GLY A 37 -7.68 -12.41 5.44
C GLY A 37 -7.04 -12.14 4.07
N LEU A 38 -5.90 -11.45 4.02
CA LEU A 38 -5.21 -11.21 2.76
C LEU A 38 -4.57 -12.51 2.26
N PRO A 39 -4.77 -12.87 0.99
CA PRO A 39 -4.07 -13.99 0.41
C PRO A 39 -2.56 -13.69 0.39
N ALA A 40 -1.77 -14.76 0.44
CA ALA A 40 -0.34 -14.65 0.17
C ALA A 40 -0.13 -14.10 -1.26
N LEU A 41 0.91 -13.29 -1.44
CA LEU A 41 1.27 -12.80 -2.76
C LEU A 41 1.64 -14.00 -3.65
N PRO A 42 1.02 -14.13 -4.84
CA PRO A 42 1.33 -15.23 -5.72
C PRO A 42 2.77 -15.12 -6.21
N VAL A 43 3.50 -16.23 -6.18
CA VAL A 43 4.81 -16.33 -6.82
C VAL A 43 4.58 -16.63 -8.30
N PRO A 44 4.96 -15.75 -9.24
CA PRO A 44 4.81 -16.01 -10.66
C PRO A 44 5.74 -17.16 -11.10
N PRO A 45 5.39 -17.87 -12.19
CA PRO A 45 6.31 -18.85 -12.79
C PRO A 45 7.63 -18.19 -13.18
N LEU A 46 8.73 -18.94 -13.04
CA LEU A 46 10.08 -18.44 -13.34
C LEU A 46 10.17 -17.95 -14.79
N GLN A 47 9.66 -18.74 -15.74
CA GLN A 47 9.64 -18.39 -17.15
C GLN A 47 8.99 -17.03 -17.42
N GLN A 48 7.80 -16.78 -16.84
CA GLN A 48 7.14 -15.47 -17.01
C GLN A 48 7.94 -14.32 -16.42
N THR A 49 8.67 -14.56 -15.33
CA THR A 49 9.52 -13.55 -14.71
C THR A 49 10.70 -13.22 -15.62
N CYS A 50 11.36 -14.23 -16.18
CA CYS A 50 12.45 -14.06 -17.15
C CYS A 50 11.98 -13.33 -18.42
N GLU A 51 10.83 -13.70 -18.97
CA GLU A 51 10.27 -13.05 -20.16
C GLU A 51 9.99 -11.56 -19.91
N ARG A 52 9.34 -11.22 -18.78
CA ARG A 52 9.08 -9.82 -18.40
C ARG A 52 10.37 -9.03 -18.15
N TYR A 53 11.39 -9.67 -17.58
CA TYR A 53 12.69 -9.06 -17.37
C TYR A 53 13.37 -8.68 -18.68
N LEU A 54 13.41 -9.60 -19.65
CA LEU A 54 13.97 -9.33 -20.98
C LEU A 54 13.22 -8.23 -21.72
N ALA A 55 11.88 -8.22 -21.65
CA ALA A 55 11.07 -7.16 -22.25
C ALA A 55 11.32 -5.78 -21.63
N ALA A 56 11.61 -5.73 -20.32
CA ALA A 56 11.97 -4.48 -19.64
C ALA A 56 13.40 -4.01 -19.98
N LEU A 57 14.30 -4.94 -20.33
CA LEU A 57 15.67 -4.64 -20.75
C LEU A 57 15.79 -4.21 -22.20
N GLU A 58 14.93 -4.70 -23.10
CA GLU A 58 14.97 -4.39 -24.54
C GLU A 58 15.15 -2.90 -24.88
N PRO A 59 14.48 -1.94 -24.22
CA PRO A 59 14.70 -0.51 -24.48
C PRO A 59 15.92 0.10 -23.76
N LEU A 60 16.59 -0.64 -22.88
CA LEU A 60 17.63 -0.13 -21.98
C LEU A 60 19.06 -0.52 -22.40
N VAL A 61 19.21 -1.63 -23.12
CA VAL A 61 20.52 -2.21 -23.46
C VAL A 61 20.65 -2.42 -24.96
N GLU A 62 21.88 -2.55 -25.44
CA GLU A 62 22.16 -2.86 -26.84
C GLU A 62 21.77 -4.31 -27.18
N ALA A 63 21.51 -4.58 -28.46
CA ALA A 63 21.03 -5.89 -28.92
C ALA A 63 22.00 -7.05 -28.59
N GLU A 64 23.30 -6.78 -28.59
CA GLU A 64 24.34 -7.75 -28.22
C GLU A 64 24.22 -8.15 -26.74
N GLU A 65 24.11 -7.16 -25.85
CA GLU A 65 23.97 -7.37 -24.41
C GLU A 65 22.64 -8.07 -24.07
N LEU A 66 21.57 -7.73 -24.80
CA LEU A 66 20.27 -8.40 -24.67
C LEU A 66 20.37 -9.88 -25.05
N THR A 67 21.11 -10.20 -26.11
CA THR A 67 21.29 -11.58 -26.60
C THR A 67 22.04 -12.43 -25.59
N GLN A 68 23.14 -11.91 -25.05
CA GLN A 68 23.90 -12.57 -23.98
C GLN A 68 23.03 -12.81 -22.74
N THR A 69 22.22 -11.83 -22.35
CA THR A 69 21.30 -11.97 -21.21
C THR A 69 20.25 -13.05 -21.46
N ARG A 70 19.73 -13.14 -22.68
CA ARG A 70 18.74 -14.16 -23.06
C ARG A 70 19.29 -15.57 -22.97
N GLU A 71 20.54 -15.79 -23.40
CA GLU A 71 21.22 -17.08 -23.27
C GLU A 71 21.37 -17.50 -21.80
N LEU A 72 21.76 -16.57 -20.92
CA LEU A 72 21.88 -16.84 -19.48
C LEU A 72 20.55 -17.27 -18.84
N THR A 73 19.45 -16.62 -19.22
CA THR A 73 18.11 -16.95 -18.68
C THR A 73 17.54 -18.28 -19.18
N MET A 74 18.13 -18.89 -20.22
CA MET A 74 17.68 -20.15 -20.81
C MET A 74 18.46 -21.39 -20.31
N ILE A 75 19.45 -21.23 -19.43
CA ILE A 75 20.29 -22.33 -18.92
C ILE A 75 19.51 -23.31 -18.04
N ASP A 76 18.40 -22.89 -17.42
CA ASP A 76 17.53 -23.73 -16.57
C ASP A 76 16.53 -24.62 -17.37
N LYS A 77 16.82 -24.95 -18.63
CA LYS A 77 15.92 -25.72 -19.50
C LYS A 77 16.43 -27.12 -19.85
#